data_AF-A0A6N4T7F1-F1
#
_entry.id   AF-A0A6N4T7F1-F1
#
_cell.length_a   1.000
_cell.length_b   1.000
_cell.length_c   1.000
_cell.angle_alpha   90.00
_cell.angle_beta   90.00
_cell.angle_gamma   90.00
#
_symmetry.space_group_name_H-M   'P 1'
#
loop_
_entity.id
_entity.type
_entity.pdbx_description
1 polymer ?
#
loop_
_entity_poly.entity_id
_entity_poly.type
_entity_poly.pdbx_seq_one_letter_code
_entity_poly.pdbx_strand_id
1 'polypeptide(L)'
;MLAKDKLPANFKGVNLIETINALEKMSLIKKGEFETTADFDNRKAKAYAAKLPGGQGIDDYFAFAFPVSVADSLPVGFRYKYDADAGDALFYMLPTNASLNGIGSPNHDIKGVRVDRLDALDFDLNIDKTRTYRGSNAYGATVNVEETSTTVFGLASPTIPFLDFKREVGYYRDLIPAARVSMPSTIAAKELPAIKALVVAKITQPYLIYDFYHSEPTRDNPKESYRQKKYLSTTIEGVIFYSPATGQIIARLPDGFGLPAKQ
;
A
#
# COMPACT_ATOMS: atom_id res chain seq x y z
N MET A 1 -23.81 -6.86 -5.12
CA MET A 1 -24.18 -5.45 -5.37
C MET A 1 -24.11 -4.71 -4.04
N LEU A 2 -23.33 -3.63 -3.96
CA LEU A 2 -23.39 -2.73 -2.81
C LEU A 2 -24.80 -2.10 -2.79
N ALA A 3 -25.43 -1.99 -1.61
CA ALA A 3 -26.55 -1.07 -1.49
C ALA A 3 -26.05 0.30 -1.98
N LYS A 4 -26.85 0.96 -2.83
CA LYS A 4 -26.41 2.02 -3.76
C LYS A 4 -25.39 3.01 -3.17
N ASP A 5 -25.55 3.34 -1.87
CA ASP A 5 -24.72 4.33 -1.17
C ASP A 5 -24.16 3.86 0.19
N LYS A 6 -24.09 2.55 0.46
CA LYS A 6 -23.71 2.05 1.79
C LYS A 6 -22.92 0.72 1.77
N LEU A 7 -21.85 0.69 2.56
CA LEU A 7 -21.12 -0.52 2.96
C LEU A 7 -21.69 -1.07 4.28
N PRO A 8 -21.45 -2.36 4.61
CA PRO A 8 -21.71 -2.85 5.95
C PRO A 8 -21.03 -1.99 7.01
N ALA A 9 -21.71 -1.73 8.13
CA ALA A 9 -21.09 -1.03 9.25
C ALA A 9 -19.85 -1.79 9.72
N ASN A 10 -18.78 -1.07 10.03
CA ASN A 10 -17.47 -1.62 10.39
C ASN A 10 -16.85 -2.54 9.33
N PHE A 11 -17.15 -2.32 8.04
CA PHE A 11 -16.44 -3.03 6.96
C PHE A 11 -14.92 -2.85 7.10
N LYS A 12 -14.16 -3.94 7.10
CA LYS A 12 -12.71 -3.94 7.29
C LYS A 12 -11.91 -4.23 6.02
N GLY A 13 -12.56 -4.78 4.99
CA GLY A 13 -11.84 -5.29 3.83
C GLY A 13 -10.95 -6.49 4.17
N VAL A 14 -10.10 -6.83 3.21
CA VAL A 14 -9.08 -7.89 3.29
C VAL A 14 -7.85 -7.34 3.99
N ASN A 15 -7.12 -8.20 4.72
CA ASN A 15 -5.86 -7.82 5.36
C ASN A 15 -4.69 -7.86 4.35
N LEU A 16 -4.17 -6.68 3.98
CA LEU A 16 -3.05 -6.55 3.03
C LEU A 16 -1.81 -7.34 3.45
N ILE A 17 -1.41 -7.25 4.72
CA ILE A 17 -0.20 -7.89 5.23
C ILE A 17 -0.33 -9.41 5.16
N GLU A 18 -1.48 -9.95 5.55
CA GLU A 18 -1.76 -11.39 5.45
C GLU A 18 -1.74 -11.87 3.99
N THR A 19 -2.33 -11.09 3.07
CA THR A 19 -2.31 -11.40 1.63
C THR A 19 -0.89 -11.41 1.08
N ILE A 20 -0.07 -10.39 1.38
CA ILE A 20 1.33 -10.32 0.97
C ILE A 20 2.11 -11.51 1.52
N ASN A 21 1.98 -11.81 2.82
CA ASN A 21 2.67 -12.93 3.45
C ASN A 21 2.26 -14.29 2.88
N ALA A 22 0.99 -14.46 2.50
CA ALA A 22 0.51 -15.68 1.85
C ALA A 22 1.15 -15.86 0.46
N LEU A 23 1.18 -14.81 -0.35
CA LEU A 23 1.81 -14.83 -1.68
C LEU A 23 3.34 -15.01 -1.59
N GLU A 24 3.97 -14.43 -0.57
CA GLU A 24 5.42 -14.58 -0.33
C GLU A 24 5.75 -16.04 -0.07
N LYS A 25 4.97 -16.72 0.80
CA LYS A 25 5.11 -18.16 1.05
C LYS A 25 4.95 -19.00 -0.23
N MET A 26 3.99 -18.66 -1.09
CA MET A 26 3.79 -19.33 -2.38
C MET A 26 4.98 -19.10 -3.32
N SER A 27 5.56 -17.90 -3.33
CA SER A 27 6.73 -17.57 -4.15
C SER A 27 8.00 -18.32 -3.75
N LEU A 28 8.05 -18.81 -2.51
CA LEU A 28 9.17 -19.57 -1.95
C LEU A 28 9.11 -21.07 -2.24
N ILE A 29 8.07 -21.54 -2.94
CA ILE A 29 7.95 -22.94 -3.33
C ILE A 29 9.09 -23.31 -4.30
N LYS A 30 10.03 -24.14 -3.82
CA LYS A 30 11.13 -24.71 -4.60
C LYS A 30 10.80 -26.14 -5.05
N LYS A 31 11.37 -26.52 -6.18
CA LYS A 31 11.31 -27.89 -6.71
C LYS A 31 12.16 -28.81 -5.84
N GLY A 32 11.62 -29.97 -5.47
CA GLY A 32 12.36 -30.99 -4.73
C GLY A 32 13.39 -31.71 -5.62
N GLU A 33 14.45 -32.25 -5.01
CA GLU A 33 15.51 -32.99 -5.72
C GLU A 33 14.98 -34.17 -6.53
N PHE A 34 13.98 -34.88 -5.99
CA PHE A 34 13.37 -36.07 -6.59
C PHE A 34 11.98 -35.79 -7.19
N GLU A 35 11.59 -34.54 -7.30
CA GLU A 35 10.29 -34.14 -7.87
C GLU A 35 10.41 -33.99 -9.39
N THR A 36 9.44 -34.51 -10.16
CA THR A 36 9.41 -34.23 -11.60
C THR A 36 9.05 -32.77 -11.84
N THR A 37 9.44 -32.20 -12.98
CA THR A 37 9.04 -30.81 -13.31
C THR A 37 7.51 -30.68 -13.39
N ALA A 38 6.83 -31.69 -13.94
CA ALA A 38 5.36 -31.68 -14.03
C ALA A 38 4.69 -31.70 -12.65
N ASP A 39 5.18 -32.51 -11.71
CA ASP A 39 4.65 -32.55 -10.35
C ASP A 39 4.87 -31.22 -9.61
N PHE A 40 6.04 -30.63 -9.80
CA PHE A 40 6.36 -29.31 -9.26
C PHE A 40 5.43 -28.23 -9.79
N ASP A 41 5.23 -28.16 -11.11
CA ASP A 41 4.36 -27.17 -11.74
C ASP A 41 2.90 -27.36 -11.30
N ASN A 42 2.43 -28.60 -11.18
CA ASN A 42 1.11 -28.92 -10.66
C ASN A 42 0.96 -28.51 -9.19
N ARG A 43 1.96 -28.75 -8.33
CA ARG A 43 1.94 -28.35 -6.92
C ARG A 43 1.95 -26.83 -6.77
N LYS A 44 2.78 -26.15 -7.57
CA LYS A 44 2.83 -24.68 -7.61
C LYS A 44 1.50 -24.10 -8.08
N ALA A 45 0.91 -24.62 -9.16
CA ALA A 45 -0.40 -24.21 -9.66
C ALA A 45 -1.50 -24.43 -8.62
N LYS A 46 -1.52 -25.57 -7.93
CA LYS A 46 -2.46 -25.84 -6.82
C LYS A 46 -2.31 -24.83 -5.68
N ALA A 47 -1.09 -24.43 -5.33
CA ALA A 47 -0.86 -23.42 -4.31
C ALA A 47 -1.41 -22.04 -4.71
N TYR A 48 -1.22 -21.63 -5.97
CA TYR A 48 -1.77 -20.36 -6.49
C TYR A 48 -3.28 -20.40 -6.76
N ALA A 49 -3.86 -21.59 -6.97
CA ALA A 49 -5.30 -21.79 -7.05
C ALA A 49 -5.99 -21.84 -5.68
N ALA A 50 -5.23 -21.99 -4.59
CA ALA A 50 -5.76 -21.97 -3.25
C ALA A 50 -6.31 -20.59 -2.89
N LYS A 51 -7.32 -20.56 -2.01
CA LYS A 51 -7.88 -19.31 -1.51
C LYS A 51 -6.85 -18.59 -0.63
N LEU A 52 -6.66 -17.30 -0.91
CA LEU A 52 -5.90 -16.36 -0.09
C LEU A 52 -6.68 -16.02 1.20
N PRO A 53 -6.02 -15.40 2.19
CA PRO A 53 -6.69 -14.89 3.39
C PRO A 53 -7.94 -14.07 3.04
N GLY A 54 -9.05 -14.33 3.74
CA GLY A 54 -10.37 -13.78 3.41
C GLY A 54 -11.18 -14.60 2.39
N GLY A 55 -10.68 -15.76 1.95
CA GLY A 55 -11.43 -16.72 1.11
C GLY A 55 -11.46 -16.38 -0.38
N GLN A 56 -10.66 -15.41 -0.82
CA GLN A 56 -10.60 -14.93 -2.20
C GLN A 56 -9.58 -15.71 -3.02
N GLY A 57 -9.89 -15.99 -4.29
CA GLY A 57 -8.91 -16.48 -5.26
C GLY A 57 -8.03 -15.34 -5.75
N ILE A 58 -6.90 -15.67 -6.36
CA ILE A 58 -5.93 -14.66 -6.83
C ILE A 58 -6.48 -13.75 -7.93
N ASP A 59 -7.43 -14.26 -8.73
CA ASP A 59 -8.07 -13.54 -9.83
C ASP A 59 -9.34 -12.76 -9.41
N ASP A 60 -9.74 -12.87 -8.13
CA ASP A 60 -10.90 -12.15 -7.60
C ASP A 60 -10.56 -10.65 -7.43
N TYR A 61 -11.60 -9.83 -7.27
CA TYR A 61 -11.42 -8.44 -6.82
C TYR A 61 -11.18 -8.41 -5.32
N PHE A 62 -10.12 -7.70 -4.93
CA PHE A 62 -9.77 -7.44 -3.55
C PHE A 62 -10.27 -6.06 -3.13
N ALA A 63 -10.69 -5.95 -1.88
CA ALA A 63 -11.15 -4.70 -1.28
C ALA A 63 -10.38 -4.46 0.02
N PHE A 64 -9.41 -3.55 -0.02
CA PHE A 64 -8.53 -3.22 1.12
C PHE A 64 -8.96 -1.91 1.74
N ALA A 65 -9.14 -1.86 3.06
CA ALA A 65 -9.53 -0.63 3.75
C ALA A 65 -8.35 0.00 4.48
N PHE A 66 -8.07 1.27 4.18
CA PHE A 66 -6.97 2.02 4.75
C PHE A 66 -7.47 3.26 5.50
N PRO A 67 -6.77 3.70 6.56
CA PRO A 67 -7.06 4.97 7.20
C PRO A 67 -6.81 6.14 6.23
N VAL A 68 -7.55 7.23 6.41
CA VAL A 68 -7.32 8.50 5.74
C VAL A 68 -6.90 9.52 6.79
N SER A 69 -5.72 10.11 6.61
CA SER A 69 -5.17 11.06 7.58
C SER A 69 -5.37 12.50 7.14
N VAL A 70 -5.25 13.45 8.07
CA VAL A 70 -5.25 14.89 7.71
C VAL A 70 -4.08 15.16 6.76
N ALA A 71 -4.30 15.96 5.71
CA ALA A 71 -3.25 16.46 4.84
C ALA A 71 -2.35 17.43 5.62
N ASP A 72 -1.14 16.98 5.95
CA ASP A 72 -0.08 17.74 6.61
C ASP A 72 1.02 18.15 5.61
N SER A 73 2.20 18.53 6.10
CA SER A 73 3.26 19.15 5.28
C SER A 73 3.94 18.23 4.27
N LEU A 74 3.81 16.90 4.39
CA LEU A 74 4.42 15.92 3.48
C LEU A 74 3.44 14.78 3.15
N PRO A 75 2.32 15.07 2.47
CA PRO A 75 1.21 14.13 2.37
C PRO A 75 1.49 13.08 1.27
N VAL A 76 1.45 11.79 1.65
CA VAL A 76 1.51 10.62 0.76
C VAL A 76 0.50 9.56 1.21
N GLY A 77 -0.13 8.88 0.27
CA GLY A 77 -1.23 7.95 0.58
C GLY A 77 -2.59 8.65 0.60
N PHE A 78 -3.54 8.15 1.39
CA PHE A 78 -4.87 8.75 1.50
C PHE A 78 -4.88 9.89 2.50
N ARG A 79 -5.37 11.06 2.06
CA ARG A 79 -5.45 12.26 2.90
C ARG A 79 -6.79 12.96 2.77
N TYR A 80 -7.12 13.78 3.76
CA TYR A 80 -8.23 14.73 3.68
C TYR A 80 -7.85 16.12 4.19
N LYS A 81 -8.53 17.14 3.68
CA LYS A 81 -8.52 18.51 4.22
C LYS A 81 -9.96 19.01 4.30
N TYR A 82 -10.28 19.80 5.31
CA TYR A 82 -11.57 20.46 5.41
C TYR A 82 -11.41 21.96 5.21
N ASP A 83 -12.22 22.53 4.32
CA ASP A 83 -12.36 23.97 4.12
C ASP A 83 -13.65 24.41 4.82
N ALA A 84 -13.51 25.05 5.98
CA ALA A 84 -14.64 25.44 6.81
C ALA A 84 -15.44 26.62 6.23
N ASP A 85 -14.77 27.49 5.46
CA ASP A 85 -15.41 28.66 4.85
C ASP A 85 -16.23 28.25 3.62
N ALA A 86 -15.73 27.30 2.82
CA ALA A 86 -16.46 26.72 1.70
C ALA A 86 -17.46 25.63 2.14
N GLY A 87 -17.27 25.02 3.30
CA GLY A 87 -18.06 23.89 3.77
C GLY A 87 -17.76 22.60 3.00
N ASP A 88 -16.51 22.41 2.57
CA ASP A 88 -16.09 21.32 1.69
C ASP A 88 -15.05 20.40 2.34
N ALA A 89 -15.25 19.09 2.20
CA ALA A 89 -14.23 18.08 2.44
C ALA A 89 -13.49 17.74 1.14
N LEU A 90 -12.18 17.86 1.16
CA LEU A 90 -11.26 17.54 0.06
C LEU A 90 -10.58 16.22 0.37
N PHE A 91 -10.69 15.24 -0.52
CA PHE A 91 -10.04 13.94 -0.40
C PHE A 91 -8.92 13.80 -1.41
N TYR A 92 -7.80 13.23 -0.98
CA TYR A 92 -6.61 13.04 -1.79
C TYR A 92 -6.19 11.57 -1.80
N MET A 93 -5.68 11.14 -2.94
CA MET A 93 -5.01 9.85 -3.13
C MET A 93 -3.67 10.18 -3.75
N LEU A 94 -2.59 10.12 -2.97
CA LEU A 94 -1.28 10.66 -3.33
C LEU A 94 -0.25 9.53 -3.43
N PRO A 95 -0.24 8.74 -4.52
CA PRO A 95 0.78 7.73 -4.73
C PRO A 95 2.14 8.38 -4.99
N THR A 96 3.23 7.72 -4.63
CA THR A 96 4.56 8.16 -5.06
C THR A 96 4.88 7.62 -6.45
N ASN A 97 5.63 8.36 -7.26
CA ASN A 97 6.23 7.83 -8.49
C ASN A 97 7.45 6.99 -8.12
N ALA A 98 7.27 5.68 -7.99
CA ALA A 98 8.27 4.77 -7.46
C ALA A 98 9.05 4.05 -8.56
N SER A 99 10.37 3.96 -8.32
CA SER A 99 11.29 3.06 -9.01
C SER A 99 11.75 2.01 -8.01
N LEU A 100 11.10 0.84 -8.03
CA LEU A 100 11.33 -0.23 -7.06
C LEU A 100 12.48 -1.11 -7.55
N ASN A 101 13.52 -1.28 -6.74
CA ASN A 101 14.76 -1.91 -7.19
C ASN A 101 14.72 -3.45 -7.23
N GLY A 102 13.64 -4.07 -6.75
CA GLY A 102 13.48 -5.52 -6.71
C GLY A 102 14.32 -6.23 -5.64
N ILE A 103 15.14 -5.50 -4.88
CA ILE A 103 15.98 -6.05 -3.83
C ILE A 103 15.11 -6.36 -2.61
N GLY A 104 15.44 -7.44 -1.89
CA GLY A 104 14.69 -7.90 -0.72
C GLY A 104 13.70 -9.03 -1.02
N SER A 105 13.64 -9.55 -2.25
CA SER A 105 12.95 -10.81 -2.53
C SER A 105 13.55 -11.94 -1.68
N PRO A 106 12.74 -12.76 -0.99
CA PRO A 106 13.23 -13.91 -0.23
C PRO A 106 13.79 -15.03 -1.13
N ASN A 107 13.53 -14.97 -2.44
CA ASN A 107 14.18 -15.81 -3.42
C ASN A 107 15.26 -15.01 -4.15
N HIS A 108 16.50 -15.12 -3.67
CA HIS A 108 17.67 -14.44 -4.25
C HIS A 108 18.03 -14.96 -5.65
N ASP A 109 17.52 -16.14 -6.05
CA ASP A 109 17.74 -16.71 -7.38
C ASP A 109 16.90 -16.00 -8.45
N ILE A 110 15.79 -15.38 -8.03
CA ILE A 110 14.99 -14.50 -8.88
C ILE A 110 15.63 -13.11 -8.77
N LYS A 111 16.37 -12.68 -9.79
CA LYS A 111 16.73 -11.27 -9.92
C LYS A 111 15.44 -10.47 -9.81
N GLY A 112 15.29 -9.72 -8.72
CA GLY A 112 14.16 -8.82 -8.55
C GLY A 112 14.05 -7.95 -9.79
N VAL A 113 12.87 -7.95 -10.41
CA VAL A 113 12.65 -7.13 -11.58
C VAL A 113 12.57 -5.70 -11.07
N ARG A 114 13.54 -4.86 -11.43
CA ARG A 114 13.39 -3.42 -11.24
C ARG A 114 12.16 -2.98 -12.01
N VAL A 115 11.21 -2.34 -11.32
CA VAL A 115 10.01 -1.81 -11.94
C VAL A 115 9.98 -0.31 -11.71
N ASP A 116 9.97 0.43 -12.82
CA ASP A 116 9.98 1.89 -12.81
C ASP A 116 8.57 2.44 -13.09
N ARG A 117 8.32 3.66 -12.60
CA ARG A 117 7.12 4.45 -12.89
C ARG A 117 5.82 3.84 -12.38
N LEU A 118 5.88 3.26 -11.18
CA LEU A 118 4.69 2.76 -10.49
C LEU A 118 4.06 3.85 -9.62
N ASP A 119 2.74 3.82 -9.53
CA ASP A 119 2.00 4.50 -8.48
C ASP A 119 2.06 3.62 -7.22
N ALA A 120 2.85 4.02 -6.23
CA ALA A 120 3.05 3.27 -4.99
C ALA A 120 2.43 3.98 -3.78
N LEU A 121 1.68 3.22 -2.98
CA LEU A 121 1.03 3.67 -1.75
C LEU A 121 1.54 2.84 -0.56
N ASP A 122 2.18 3.52 0.39
CA ASP A 122 2.67 2.93 1.64
C ASP A 122 1.58 3.03 2.71
N PHE A 123 1.28 1.94 3.42
CA PHE A 123 0.19 1.89 4.39
C PHE A 123 0.62 1.46 5.79
N ASP A 124 1.38 0.37 5.90
CA ASP A 124 1.78 -0.20 7.18
C ASP A 124 3.30 -0.22 7.30
N LEU A 125 3.80 0.04 8.51
CA LEU A 125 5.21 -0.03 8.85
C LEU A 125 5.37 -0.93 10.07
N ASN A 126 6.18 -1.97 9.92
CA ASN A 126 6.64 -2.81 11.02
C ASN A 126 8.09 -2.46 11.36
N ILE A 127 8.38 -2.35 12.65
CA ILE A 127 9.75 -2.28 13.16
C ILE A 127 10.17 -3.72 13.46
N ASP A 128 11.03 -4.27 12.60
CA ASP A 128 11.46 -5.67 12.71
C ASP A 128 12.51 -5.84 13.79
N LYS A 129 13.37 -4.84 13.95
CA LYS A 129 14.51 -4.88 14.85
C LYS A 129 14.97 -3.47 15.20
N THR A 130 15.30 -3.26 16.46
CA THR A 130 16.09 -2.12 16.92
C THR A 130 17.24 -2.63 17.76
N ARG A 131 18.47 -2.15 17.51
CA ARG A 131 19.63 -2.48 18.35
C ARG A 131 20.60 -1.31 18.41
N THR A 132 21.49 -1.34 19.40
CA THR A 132 22.62 -0.43 19.50
C THR A 132 23.92 -1.22 19.44
N TYR A 133 24.92 -0.74 18.71
CA TYR A 133 26.25 -1.34 18.68
C TYR A 133 27.34 -0.26 18.62
N ARG A 134 28.58 -0.62 19.00
CA ARG A 134 29.72 0.30 18.92
C ARG A 134 30.35 0.22 17.53
N GLY A 135 30.17 1.27 16.72
CA GLY A 135 30.85 1.43 15.45
C GLY A 135 32.23 2.06 15.61
N SER A 136 33.14 1.77 14.69
CA SER A 136 34.48 2.38 14.63
C SER A 136 34.88 2.69 13.19
N ASN A 137 35.57 3.80 12.96
CA ASN A 137 36.16 4.10 11.65
C ASN A 137 37.61 3.60 11.54
N ALA A 138 38.21 3.75 10.35
CA ALA A 138 39.59 3.33 10.08
C ALA A 138 40.67 4.04 10.94
N TYR A 139 40.32 5.16 11.59
CA TYR A 139 41.21 5.92 12.48
C TYR A 139 40.99 5.59 13.97
N GLY A 140 40.18 4.58 14.29
CA GLY A 140 39.92 4.13 15.65
C GLY A 140 38.93 4.99 16.44
N ALA A 141 38.31 6.00 15.82
CA ALA A 141 37.25 6.76 16.46
C ALA A 141 35.98 5.88 16.57
N THR A 142 35.37 5.85 17.75
CA THR A 142 34.19 5.01 18.00
C THR A 142 32.95 5.84 18.31
N VAL A 143 31.78 5.36 17.89
CA VAL A 143 30.47 5.94 18.22
C VAL A 143 29.45 4.83 18.48
N ASN A 144 28.47 5.07 19.35
CA ASN A 144 27.34 4.16 19.51
C ASN A 144 26.36 4.39 18.37
N VAL A 145 26.13 3.38 17.55
CA VAL A 145 25.21 3.39 16.42
C VAL A 145 23.87 2.80 16.84
N GLU A 146 22.79 3.51 16.53
CA GLU A 146 21.42 3.01 16.61
C GLU A 146 21.01 2.40 15.27
N GLU A 147 20.76 1.10 15.23
CA GLU A 147 20.25 0.39 14.06
C GLU A 147 18.74 0.19 14.18
N THR A 148 18.02 0.54 13.11
CA THR A 148 16.61 0.20 12.96
C THR A 148 16.38 -0.54 11.65
N SER A 149 15.71 -1.69 11.70
CA SER A 149 15.19 -2.40 10.54
C SER A 149 13.68 -2.27 10.49
N THR A 150 13.17 -1.91 9.33
CA THR A 150 11.73 -1.73 9.09
C THR A 150 11.26 -2.43 7.83
N THR A 151 10.05 -2.96 7.88
CA THR A 151 9.32 -3.47 6.72
C THR A 151 8.09 -2.60 6.47
N VAL A 152 7.99 -2.03 5.27
CA VAL A 152 6.84 -1.25 4.82
C VAL A 152 5.99 -2.10 3.88
N PHE A 153 4.68 -2.11 4.08
CA PHE A 153 3.72 -2.79 3.21
C PHE A 153 2.89 -1.77 2.43
N GLY A 154 2.60 -2.10 1.18
CA GLY A 154 1.88 -1.20 0.30
C GLY A 154 1.20 -1.86 -0.87
N LEU A 155 0.52 -1.02 -1.65
CA LEU A 155 0.04 -1.36 -2.99
C LEU A 155 0.92 -0.66 -4.02
N ALA A 156 1.31 -1.40 -5.05
CA ALA A 156 1.93 -0.82 -6.22
C ALA A 156 1.05 -1.12 -7.43
N SER A 157 0.82 -0.11 -8.25
CA SER A 157 0.05 -0.23 -9.48
C SER A 157 0.83 0.42 -10.61
N PRO A 158 0.65 -0.03 -11.86
CA PRO A 158 0.84 0.87 -12.99
C PRO A 158 0.05 2.17 -12.78
N THR A 159 0.29 3.17 -13.61
CA THR A 159 -0.39 4.48 -13.52
C THR A 159 -1.90 4.31 -13.31
N ILE A 160 -2.40 4.87 -12.21
CA ILE A 160 -3.81 4.83 -11.83
C ILE A 160 -4.55 5.83 -12.73
N PRO A 161 -5.42 5.35 -13.64
CA PRO A 161 -5.86 6.15 -14.79
C PRO A 161 -6.82 7.28 -14.41
N PHE A 162 -7.55 7.14 -13.30
CA PHE A 162 -8.49 8.15 -12.82
C PHE A 162 -7.84 9.25 -11.95
N LEU A 163 -6.51 9.20 -11.75
CA LEU A 163 -5.77 10.28 -11.10
C LEU A 163 -5.12 11.17 -12.15
N ASP A 164 -5.71 12.35 -12.36
CA ASP A 164 -5.26 13.32 -13.34
C ASP A 164 -4.38 14.42 -12.70
N PHE A 165 -3.21 14.00 -12.22
CA PHE A 165 -2.17 14.92 -11.78
C PHE A 165 -0.78 14.30 -11.95
N LYS A 166 0.24 15.16 -11.94
CA LYS A 166 1.63 14.76 -11.99
C LYS A 166 2.04 14.13 -10.66
N ARG A 167 2.56 12.91 -10.71
CA ARG A 167 3.10 12.25 -9.51
C ARG A 167 4.45 12.85 -9.16
N GLU A 168 4.65 13.15 -7.88
CA GLU A 168 5.94 13.63 -7.37
C GLU A 168 6.80 12.47 -6.84
N VAL A 169 8.11 12.66 -6.90
CA VAL A 169 9.08 11.79 -6.24
C VAL A 169 9.27 12.33 -4.83
N GLY A 170 8.83 11.57 -3.82
CA GLY A 170 8.85 12.01 -2.43
C GLY A 170 7.50 12.57 -1.97
N TYR A 171 7.37 13.89 -1.89
CA TYR A 171 6.19 14.58 -1.35
C TYR A 171 5.57 15.52 -2.38
N TYR A 172 4.27 15.76 -2.25
CA TYR A 172 3.53 16.69 -3.12
C TYR A 172 3.64 18.13 -2.62
N ARG A 173 4.00 19.06 -3.50
CA ARG A 173 4.01 20.50 -3.22
C ARG A 173 2.62 21.12 -3.41
N ASP A 174 1.98 20.77 -4.52
CA ASP A 174 0.64 21.25 -4.86
C ASP A 174 -0.34 20.08 -4.80
N LEU A 175 -1.31 20.17 -3.87
CA LEU A 175 -2.28 19.10 -3.65
C LEU A 175 -3.50 19.27 -4.54
N ILE A 176 -3.67 18.37 -5.50
CA ILE A 176 -4.88 18.28 -6.31
C ILE A 176 -5.82 17.26 -5.65
N PRO A 177 -7.01 17.68 -5.16
CA PRO A 177 -7.96 16.76 -4.56
C PRO A 177 -8.49 15.79 -5.62
N ALA A 178 -8.52 14.51 -5.28
CA ALA A 178 -9.14 13.47 -6.10
C ALA A 178 -10.67 13.54 -6.02
N ALA A 179 -11.23 14.00 -4.89
CA ALA A 179 -12.66 14.29 -4.75
C ALA A 179 -12.90 15.50 -3.86
N ARG A 180 -14.02 16.20 -4.11
CA ARG A 180 -14.54 17.30 -3.28
C ARG A 180 -16.00 17.01 -2.95
N VAL A 181 -16.36 17.12 -1.67
CA VAL A 181 -17.71 16.83 -1.18
C VAL A 181 -18.17 17.95 -0.27
N SER A 182 -19.34 18.52 -0.55
CA SER A 182 -19.96 19.48 0.38
C SER A 182 -20.36 18.75 1.66
N MET A 183 -19.84 19.23 2.79
CA MET A 183 -20.00 18.61 4.09
C MET A 183 -20.11 19.67 5.19
N PRO A 184 -21.27 19.79 5.86
CA PRO A 184 -21.42 20.69 7.00
C PRO A 184 -20.37 20.44 8.09
N SER A 185 -19.92 21.50 8.76
CA SER A 185 -18.81 21.44 9.73
C SER A 185 -19.06 20.48 10.88
N THR A 186 -20.30 20.37 11.35
CA THR A 186 -20.72 19.44 12.40
C THR A 186 -20.62 17.97 11.98
N ILE A 187 -20.87 17.68 10.70
CA ILE A 187 -20.71 16.33 10.13
C ILE A 187 -19.23 16.07 9.87
N ALA A 188 -18.51 17.03 9.30
CA ALA A 188 -17.08 16.93 9.02
C ALA A 188 -16.26 16.63 10.28
N ALA A 189 -16.49 17.37 11.36
CA ALA A 189 -15.80 17.18 12.63
C ALA A 189 -16.02 15.78 13.24
N LYS A 190 -17.15 15.14 12.94
CA LYS A 190 -17.49 13.80 13.43
C LYS A 190 -16.94 12.69 12.53
N GLU A 191 -17.12 12.82 11.22
CA GLU A 191 -16.89 11.71 10.28
C GLU A 191 -15.46 11.69 9.73
N LEU A 192 -14.85 12.84 9.45
CA LEU A 192 -13.52 12.90 8.82
C LEU A 192 -12.41 12.26 9.66
N PRO A 193 -12.34 12.42 11.00
CA PRO A 193 -11.29 11.79 11.79
C PRO A 193 -11.29 10.26 11.75
N ALA A 194 -12.43 9.64 11.43
CA ALA A 194 -12.59 8.19 11.37
C ALA A 194 -12.70 7.65 9.94
N ILE A 195 -12.67 8.50 8.92
CA ILE A 195 -12.95 8.09 7.54
C ILE A 195 -11.91 7.09 7.02
N LYS A 196 -12.37 6.16 6.19
CA LYS A 196 -11.52 5.16 5.53
C LYS A 196 -11.63 5.24 4.02
N ALA A 197 -10.56 4.83 3.34
CA ALA A 197 -10.53 4.60 1.91
C ALA A 197 -10.57 3.09 1.65
N LEU A 198 -11.58 2.63 0.91
CA LEU A 198 -11.65 1.26 0.42
C LEU A 198 -11.10 1.21 -1.01
N VAL A 199 -9.96 0.57 -1.19
CA VAL A 199 -9.32 0.36 -2.49
C VAL A 199 -9.82 -0.96 -3.05
N VAL A 200 -10.45 -0.90 -4.23
CA VAL A 200 -10.84 -2.08 -4.99
C VAL A 200 -9.82 -2.31 -6.10
N ALA A 201 -9.21 -3.49 -6.12
CA ALA A 201 -8.11 -3.79 -7.01
C ALA A 201 -8.07 -5.27 -7.42
N LYS A 202 -7.40 -5.56 -8.54
CA LYS A 202 -6.98 -6.91 -8.91
C LYS A 202 -5.50 -7.10 -8.64
N ILE A 203 -5.12 -8.27 -8.17
CA ILE A 203 -3.71 -8.65 -8.04
C ILE A 203 -3.16 -9.00 -9.43
N THR A 204 -1.97 -8.52 -9.76
CA THR A 204 -1.34 -8.71 -11.08
C THR A 204 0.07 -9.26 -10.96
N GLN A 205 0.55 -9.94 -12.00
CA GLN A 205 1.94 -10.40 -12.05
C GLN A 205 2.90 -9.20 -12.27
N PRO A 206 4.10 -9.17 -11.65
CA PRO A 206 4.57 -10.10 -10.61
C PRO A 206 3.87 -9.82 -9.28
N TYR A 207 3.16 -10.81 -8.72
CA TYR A 207 2.24 -10.60 -7.57
C TYR A 207 2.81 -9.79 -6.41
N LEU A 208 4.13 -9.88 -6.19
CA LEU A 208 4.86 -9.09 -5.22
C LEU A 208 6.00 -8.34 -5.89
N ILE A 209 6.19 -7.08 -5.49
CA ILE A 209 7.31 -6.24 -5.88
C ILE A 209 8.03 -5.80 -4.60
N TYR A 210 9.36 -5.85 -4.62
CA TYR A 210 10.20 -5.54 -3.48
C TYR A 210 11.03 -4.28 -3.75
N ASP A 211 11.35 -3.58 -2.68
CA ASP A 211 12.33 -2.51 -2.68
C ASP A 211 13.13 -2.56 -1.40
N PHE A 212 14.39 -2.15 -1.47
CA PHE A 212 15.27 -2.13 -0.32
C PHE A 212 16.11 -0.87 -0.30
N TYR A 213 16.15 -0.24 0.86
CA TYR A 213 16.99 0.92 1.13
C TYR A 213 17.83 0.68 2.38
N HIS A 214 19.10 1.05 2.29
CA HIS A 214 20.03 1.04 3.41
C HIS A 214 20.67 2.43 3.53
N SER A 215 20.68 2.97 4.74
CA SER A 215 21.44 4.16 5.10
C SER A 215 22.51 3.75 6.10
N GLU A 216 23.77 3.94 5.70
CA GLU A 216 24.92 3.74 6.58
C GLU A 216 25.00 4.82 7.66
N PRO A 217 25.45 4.46 8.87
CA PRO A 217 25.68 5.42 9.94
C PRO A 217 26.95 6.23 9.67
N THR A 218 26.95 7.50 10.07
CA THR A 218 28.16 8.34 10.10
C THR A 218 28.48 8.76 11.53
N ARG A 219 29.67 9.35 11.75
CA ARG A 219 30.03 9.85 13.08
C ARG A 219 29.05 10.91 13.59
N ASP A 220 28.62 11.80 12.70
CA ASP A 220 27.76 12.93 13.04
C ASP A 220 26.26 12.57 12.97
N ASN A 221 25.92 11.46 12.31
CA ASN A 221 24.60 10.85 12.32
C ASN A 221 24.73 9.33 12.57
N PRO A 222 24.90 8.88 13.82
CA PRO A 222 25.15 7.48 14.16
C PRO A 222 23.86 6.65 14.15
N LYS A 223 23.10 6.76 13.07
CA LYS A 223 21.86 6.02 12.84
C LYS A 223 21.99 5.20 11.57
N GLU A 224 21.82 3.90 11.73
CA GLU A 224 21.75 2.95 10.64
C GLU A 224 20.29 2.56 10.40
N SER A 225 19.88 2.58 9.14
CA SER A 225 18.51 2.25 8.77
C SER A 225 18.48 1.23 7.65
N TYR A 226 17.77 0.13 7.89
CA TYR A 226 17.36 -0.83 6.88
C TYR A 226 15.85 -0.67 6.66
N ARG A 227 15.46 -0.50 5.40
CA ARG A 227 14.05 -0.42 5.02
C ARG A 227 13.79 -1.36 3.86
N GLN A 228 13.08 -2.44 4.15
CA GLN A 228 12.49 -3.29 3.13
C GLN A 228 11.07 -2.80 2.84
N LYS A 229 10.69 -2.76 1.58
CA LYS A 229 9.30 -2.54 1.17
C LYS A 229 8.79 -3.77 0.44
N LYS A 230 7.56 -4.16 0.76
CA LYS A 230 6.83 -5.25 0.13
C LYS A 230 5.52 -4.70 -0.42
N TYR A 231 5.40 -4.68 -1.73
CA TYR A 231 4.21 -4.22 -2.41
C TYR A 231 3.44 -5.39 -3.01
N LEU A 232 2.13 -5.38 -2.82
CA LEU A 232 1.22 -6.17 -3.64
C LEU A 232 1.12 -5.48 -5.01
N SER A 233 1.48 -6.20 -6.08
CA SER A 233 1.30 -5.69 -7.44
C SER A 233 -0.17 -5.78 -7.80
N THR A 234 -0.75 -4.64 -8.20
CA THR A 234 -2.18 -4.52 -8.43
C THR A 234 -2.52 -3.66 -9.63
N THR A 235 -3.73 -3.80 -10.14
CA THR A 235 -4.41 -2.76 -10.91
C THR A 235 -5.51 -2.20 -10.01
N ILE A 236 -5.43 -0.91 -9.67
CA ILE A 236 -6.46 -0.23 -8.87
C ILE A 236 -7.59 0.22 -9.78
N GLU A 237 -8.78 -0.28 -9.50
CA GLU A 237 -9.99 -0.10 -10.33
C GLU A 237 -10.86 1.03 -9.77
N GLY A 238 -10.82 1.23 -8.46
CA GLY A 238 -11.47 2.37 -7.84
C GLY A 238 -11.24 2.46 -6.34
N VAL A 239 -11.61 3.60 -5.78
CA VAL A 239 -11.53 3.91 -4.35
C VAL A 239 -12.86 4.43 -3.87
N ILE A 240 -13.27 4.03 -2.68
CA ILE A 240 -14.48 4.53 -2.01
C ILE A 240 -14.07 5.12 -0.67
N PHE A 241 -14.33 6.42 -0.47
CA PHE A 241 -14.22 7.04 0.85
C PHE A 241 -15.52 6.82 1.61
N TYR A 242 -15.44 6.31 2.84
CA TYR A 242 -16.62 5.95 3.61
C TYR A 242 -16.43 6.14 5.11
N SER A 243 -17.53 6.37 5.81
CA SER A 243 -17.59 6.33 7.27
C SER A 243 -17.59 4.88 7.74
N PRO A 244 -16.61 4.41 8.52
CA PRO A 244 -16.62 3.02 9.00
C PRO A 244 -17.72 2.78 10.03
N ALA A 245 -18.11 3.79 10.81
CA ALA A 245 -19.14 3.65 11.85
C ALA A 245 -20.52 3.41 11.23
N THR A 246 -20.86 4.16 10.19
CA THR A 246 -22.18 4.08 9.57
C THR A 246 -22.18 3.22 8.31
N GLY A 247 -21.04 3.04 7.64
CA GLY A 247 -20.93 2.45 6.31
C GLY A 247 -21.31 3.41 5.18
N GLN A 248 -21.66 4.67 5.48
CA GLN A 248 -22.05 5.65 4.48
C GLN A 248 -20.90 5.96 3.53
N ILE A 249 -21.17 5.89 2.22
CA ILE A 249 -20.21 6.28 1.18
C ILE A 249 -20.24 7.80 1.02
N ILE A 250 -19.06 8.40 1.07
CA ILE A 250 -18.85 9.85 1.03
C ILE A 250 -18.37 10.28 -0.36
N ALA A 251 -17.43 9.55 -0.94
CA ALA A 251 -16.93 9.82 -2.29
C ALA A 251 -16.49 8.52 -3.00
N ARG A 252 -16.45 8.57 -4.34
CA ARG A 252 -16.04 7.46 -5.21
C ARG A 252 -15.01 7.97 -6.20
N LEU A 253 -13.98 7.17 -6.45
CA LEU A 253 -12.96 7.43 -7.48
C LEU A 253 -12.88 6.21 -8.39
N PRO A 254 -13.04 6.35 -9.73
CA PRO A 254 -13.64 7.52 -10.40
C PRO A 254 -15.09 7.76 -9.94
N ASP A 255 -15.64 8.91 -10.34
CA ASP A 255 -17.05 9.22 -10.10
C ASP A 255 -17.96 8.10 -10.62
N GLY A 256 -18.90 7.69 -9.77
CA GLY A 256 -19.83 6.60 -10.07
C GLY A 256 -19.24 5.19 -9.99
N PHE A 257 -17.99 5.01 -9.55
CA PHE A 257 -17.40 3.68 -9.37
C PHE A 257 -18.27 2.76 -8.49
N GLY A 258 -18.61 1.58 -9.03
CA GLY A 258 -19.44 0.58 -8.35
C GLY A 258 -20.95 0.88 -8.34
N LEU A 259 -21.40 1.95 -9.01
CA LEU A 259 -22.82 2.15 -9.30
C LEU A 259 -23.24 1.34 -10.53
N PRO A 260 -24.52 0.91 -10.62
CA PRO A 260 -25.03 0.33 -11.85
C PRO A 260 -24.91 1.33 -13.00
N ALA A 261 -24.62 0.82 -14.21
CA ALA A 261 -24.60 1.64 -15.40
C ALA A 261 -25.92 2.42 -15.52
N LYS A 262 -25.85 3.71 -15.85
CA LYS A 262 -27.03 4.50 -16.18
C LYS A 262 -27.66 3.84 -17.41
N GLN A 263 -28.85 3.26 -17.25
CA GLN A 263 -29.69 2.82 -18.36
C GLN A 263 -30.15 4.02 -19.18
#